data_AF-A0A3M1XQB5-F1
#
_entry.id   AF-A0A3M1XQB5-F1
#
_cell.length_a   1.000
_cell.length_b   1.000
_cell.length_c   1.000
_cell.angle_alpha   90.00
_cell.angle_beta   90.00
_cell.angle_gamma   90.00
#
_symmetry.space_group_name_H-M   'P 1'
#
loop_
_entity.id
_entity.type
_entity.pdbx_description
1 polymer ?
#
loop_
_entity_poly.entity_id
_entity_poly.type
_entity_poly.pdbx_seq_one_letter_code
_entity_poly.pdbx_strand_id
1 'polypeptide(L)' 'MKDDRYIQAIEEVLRQMAELERHLSEASGEGERQRLTRALRLREKRLERMTPFQFRLQLRNLCLKAGVQGNFL' A
#
# COMPACT_ATOMS: atom_id res chain seq x y z
N MET A 1 16.49 -15.69 7.87
CA MET A 1 16.37 -14.84 9.08
C MET A 1 16.40 -13.33 8.81
N LYS A 2 17.18 -12.77 7.85
CA LYS A 2 17.05 -11.36 7.44
C LYS A 2 15.89 -11.14 6.46
N ASP A 3 15.67 -12.09 5.56
CA ASP A 3 14.61 -12.01 4.55
C ASP A 3 13.21 -12.15 5.15
N ASP A 4 13.05 -13.01 6.16
CA ASP A 4 11.75 -13.23 6.84
C ASP A 4 11.24 -11.96 7.54
N ARG A 5 12.13 -11.19 8.17
CA ARG A 5 11.77 -9.91 8.82
C ARG A 5 11.37 -8.85 7.80
N TYR A 6 11.98 -8.89 6.62
CA TYR A 6 11.70 -7.95 5.55
C TYR A 6 10.37 -8.28 4.85
N ILE A 7 10.10 -9.56 4.61
CA ILE A 7 8.80 -10.06 4.12
C ILE A 7 7.68 -9.69 5.10
N GLN A 8 7.86 -9.97 6.39
CA GLN A 8 6.89 -9.60 7.43
C GLN A 8 6.62 -8.09 7.47
N ALA A 9 7.65 -7.27 7.28
CA ALA A 9 7.48 -5.81 7.26
C ALA A 9 6.70 -5.34 6.02
N ILE A 10 6.84 -6.01 4.87
CA ILE A 10 6.05 -5.74 3.67
C ILE A 10 4.60 -6.16 3.89
N GLU A 11 4.37 -7.37 4.39
CA GLU A 11 3.03 -7.91 4.67
C GLU A 11 2.26 -7.01 5.64
N GLU A 12 2.94 -6.50 6.67
CA GLU A 12 2.36 -5.56 7.63
C GLU A 12 1.92 -4.24 6.97
N VAL A 13 2.74 -3.71 6.06
CA VAL A 13 2.40 -2.48 5.32
C VAL A 13 1.21 -2.72 4.38
N LEU A 14 1.17 -3.88 3.70
CA LEU A 14 0.05 -4.26 2.83
C LEU A 14 -1.25 -4.43 3.62
N ARG A 15 -1.21 -5.06 4.80
CA ARG A 15 -2.38 -5.21 5.68
C ARG A 15 -2.94 -3.85 6.10
N GLN A 16 -2.05 -2.94 6.52
CA GLN A 16 -2.43 -1.58 6.92
C GLN A 16 -3.03 -0.79 5.75
N MET A 17 -2.54 -0.99 4.52
CA MET A 17 -3.14 -0.37 3.33
C MET A 17 -4.54 -0.90 3.07
N ALA A 18 -4.75 -2.21 3.10
CA ALA A 18 -6.07 -2.82 2.88
C ALA A 18 -7.11 -2.34 3.93
N GLU A 19 -6.70 -2.21 5.19
CA GLU A 19 -7.55 -1.65 6.24
C GLU A 19 -7.94 -0.19 5.94
N LEU A 20 -6.96 0.64 5.55
CA LEU A 20 -7.20 2.04 5.20
C LEU A 20 -8.10 2.19 3.96
N GLU A 21 -7.98 1.33 2.96
CA GLU A 21 -8.88 1.30 1.79
C GLU A 21 -10.31 0.93 2.20
N ARG A 22 -10.46 -0.07 3.07
CA ARG A 22 -11.78 -0.44 3.62
C ARG A 22 -12.40 0.73 4.37
N HIS A 23 -11.65 1.36 5.29
CA HIS A 23 -12.13 2.52 6.02
C HIS A 23 -12.45 3.70 5.10
N LEU A 24 -11.69 3.89 4.02
CA LEU A 24 -11.97 4.93 3.03
C LEU A 24 -13.27 4.67 2.25
N SER A 25 -13.58 3.40 1.99
CA SER A 25 -14.83 2.97 1.33
C SER A 25 -16.07 3.17 2.22
N GLU A 26 -15.89 3.05 3.53
CA GLU A 26 -16.94 3.21 4.54
C GLU A 26 -17.07 4.67 5.03
N ALA A 27 -16.07 5.51 4.77
CA ALA A 27 -16.03 6.89 5.23
C ALA A 27 -17.08 7.77 4.54
N SER A 28 -17.94 8.38 5.36
CA SER A 28 -19.03 9.26 4.92
C SER A 28 -18.63 10.74 4.88
N GLY A 29 -17.61 11.15 5.66
CA GLY A 29 -17.17 12.54 5.76
C GLY A 29 -16.01 12.89 4.83
N GLU A 30 -16.08 14.02 4.13
CA GLU A 30 -15.00 14.47 3.23
C GLU A 30 -13.66 14.71 3.97
N GLY A 31 -13.71 15.27 5.18
CA GLY A 31 -12.52 15.44 6.03
C GLY A 31 -11.88 14.13 6.47
N GLU A 32 -12.69 13.10 6.72
CA GLU A 32 -12.22 11.75 7.06
C GLU A 32 -11.61 11.07 5.84
N ARG A 33 -12.28 11.15 4.68
CA ARG A 33 -11.75 10.64 3.41
C ARG A 33 -10.41 11.26 3.05
N GLN A 34 -10.25 12.58 3.24
CA GLN A 34 -8.97 13.25 3.01
C GLN A 34 -7.86 12.75 3.96
N ARG A 35 -8.18 12.53 5.24
CA ARG A 35 -7.20 11.98 6.22
C ARG A 35 -6.80 10.55 5.87
N LEU A 36 -7.77 9.69 5.55
CA LEU A 36 -7.54 8.30 5.15
C LEU A 36 -6.75 8.21 3.84
N THR A 37 -7.07 9.04 2.86
CA THR A 37 -6.32 9.13 1.60
C THR A 37 -4.87 9.56 1.83
N ARG A 38 -4.63 10.54 2.71
CA ARG A 38 -3.26 10.95 3.08
C ARG A 38 -2.51 9.82 3.78
N ALA A 39 -3.16 9.10 4.69
CA ALA A 39 -2.58 7.95 5.37
C ALA A 39 -2.22 6.83 4.37
N LEU A 40 -3.10 6.55 3.41
CA LEU A 40 -2.87 5.56 2.35
C LEU A 40 -1.60 5.90 1.55
N ARG A 41 -1.49 7.14 1.07
CA ARG A 41 -0.31 7.63 0.33
C ARG A 41 0.99 7.51 1.09
N LEU A 42 0.97 7.70 2.42
CA LEU A 42 2.17 7.51 3.25
C LEU A 42 2.60 6.05 3.30
N ARG A 43 1.64 5.11 3.34
CA ARG A 43 1.91 3.67 3.33
C ARG A 43 2.38 3.20 1.96
N GLU A 44 1.78 3.68 0.87
CA GLU A 44 2.25 3.44 -0.51
C GLU A 44 3.71 3.85 -0.68
N LYS A 45 4.07 5.08 -0.29
CA LYS A 45 5.46 5.55 -0.35
C LYS A 45 6.42 4.73 0.51
N ARG A 46 5.95 4.23 1.65
CA ARG A 46 6.76 3.35 2.50
C ARG A 46 7.00 2.01 1.81
N LEU A 47 5.98 1.42 1.20
CA LEU A 47 6.08 0.19 0.41
C LEU A 47 7.02 0.36 -0.79
N GLU A 48 6.94 1.47 -1.51
CA GLU A 48 7.82 1.80 -2.64
C GLU A 48 9.29 1.97 -2.23
N ARG A 49 9.55 2.50 -1.03
CA ARG A 49 10.91 2.64 -0.48
C ARG A 49 11.45 1.31 0.03
N MET A 50 10.58 0.48 0.57
CA MET A 50 10.95 -0.86 0.99
C MET A 50 11.29 -1.69 -0.23
N THR A 51 10.46 -1.65 -1.27
CA THR A 51 10.63 -2.40 -2.52
C THR A 51 11.80 -1.83 -3.35
N PRO A 52 12.87 -2.59 -3.59
CA PRO A 52 13.97 -2.13 -4.44
C PRO A 52 13.45 -1.73 -5.82
N PHE A 53 14.06 -0.69 -6.41
CA PHE A 53 13.59 -0.10 -7.67
C PHE A 53 13.38 -1.15 -8.79
N GLN A 54 14.26 -2.15 -8.85
CA GLN A 54 14.19 -3.31 -9.75
C GLN A 54 12.92 -4.16 -9.62
N PHE A 55 12.27 -4.19 -8.45
CA PHE A 55 11.06 -4.98 -8.18
C PHE A 55 9.77 -4.16 -8.29
N ARG A 56 9.83 -2.82 -8.36
CA ARG A 56 8.62 -1.98 -8.46
C ARG A 56 7.79 -2.28 -9.71
N LEU A 57 8.45 -2.55 -10.83
CA LEU A 57 7.79 -2.92 -12.08
C LEU A 57 7.05 -4.26 -11.95
N GLN A 58 7.64 -5.22 -11.24
CA GLN A 58 7.04 -6.53 -10.97
C GLN A 58 5.88 -6.42 -9.97
N LEU A 59 6.01 -5.58 -8.95
CA LEU A 59 4.97 -5.31 -7.96
C LEU A 59 3.75 -4.65 -8.63
N ARG A 60 3.97 -3.64 -9.49
CA ARG A 60 2.92 -3.02 -10.29
C ARG A 60 2.18 -4.04 -11.16
N ASN A 61 2.91 -4.94 -11.82
CA ASN A 61 2.31 -5.99 -12.64
C ASN A 61 1.50 -7.00 -11.79
N LEU A 62 1.95 -7.31 -10.57
CA LEU A 62 1.21 -8.13 -9.61
C LEU A 62 -0.08 -7.45 -9.14
N CYS A 63 -0.02 -6.15 -8.77
CA CYS A 63 -1.19 -5.36 -8.39
C CYS A 63 -2.21 -5.28 -9.52
N LEU A 64 -1.76 -5.03 -10.76
CA LEU A 64 -2.63 -5.03 -11.94
C LEU A 64 -3.31 -6.39 -12.17
N LYS A 65 -2.58 -7.50 -12.03
CA LYS A 65 -3.14 -8.86 -12.12
C LYS A 65 -4.14 -9.16 -11.00
N ALA A 66 -3.93 -8.61 -9.82
CA ALA A 66 -4.84 -8.73 -8.68
C ALA A 66 -6.03 -7.76 -8.73
N GLY A 67 -6.13 -6.91 -9.76
CA GLY A 67 -7.21 -5.93 -9.90
C GLY A 67 -7.06 -4.67 -9.02
N VAL A 68 -5.89 -4.48 -8.41
CA VAL A 68 -5.60 -3.32 -7.54
C VAL A 68 -4.97 -2.21 -8.38
N GLN A 69 -5.70 -1.10 -8.58
CA GLN A 69 -5.18 0.12 -9.23
C GLN A 69 -4.42 0.99 -8.22
N GLY A 70 -3.19 0.57 -7.87
CA GLY A 70 -2.26 1.42 -7.12
C GLY A 70 -1.49 2.35 -8.07
N ASN A 71 -1.54 3.65 -7.84
CA ASN A 71 -0.76 4.65 -8.59
C ASN A 71 0.65 4.73 -8.01
N PHE A 72 1.51 3.77 -8.37
CA PHE A 72 2.91 3.76 -7.95
C PHE A 72 3.73 4.71 -8.85
N LEU A 73 4.27 5.79 -8.27
CA LEU A 73 5.06 6.83 -8.97
C LEU A 73 6.56 6.54 -8.94
#